data_AF-A0A3N7DKA2-F1
#
_entry.id   AF-A0A3N7DKA2-F1
#
_cell.length_a   1.000
_cell.length_b   1.000
_cell.length_c   1.000
_cell.angle_alpha   90.00
_cell.angle_beta   90.00
_cell.angle_gamma   90.00
#
_symmetry.space_group_name_H-M   'P 1'
#
loop_
_entity.id
_entity.type
_entity.pdbx_description
1 polymer ?
#
loop_
_entity_poly.entity_id
_entity_poly.type
_entity_poly.pdbx_seq_one_letter_code
_entity_poly.pdbx_strand_id
1 'polypeptide(L)'
;MKDITKKYSNGEVTIVWKPGVCIHSKICWQGLAEVFNPAERPWIKPKAATTDQIIAQIKQCPSGALSYYLNDQAEESQECHAESIVEAISNGPLLVYGNLIVKDKDGNETRKNKVTAFCRCGASANKPYCDGTHTKIGFTS
;
A
#
# COMPACT_ATOMS: atom_id res chain seq x y z
N MET A 1 -4.89 -10.73 -18.54
CA MET A 1 -4.24 -11.84 -17.79
C MET A 1 -4.95 -11.90 -16.45
N LYS A 2 -5.54 -13.04 -16.04
CA LYS A 2 -6.37 -13.10 -14.82
C LYS A 2 -5.53 -12.68 -13.59
N ASP A 3 -6.07 -11.77 -12.78
CA ASP A 3 -5.53 -11.38 -11.46
C ASP A 3 -5.59 -12.56 -10.48
N ILE A 4 -4.66 -13.50 -10.64
CA ILE A 4 -4.51 -14.63 -9.74
C ILE A 4 -3.68 -14.15 -8.54
N THR A 5 -4.24 -14.27 -7.34
CA THR A 5 -3.49 -14.07 -6.08
C THR A 5 -3.47 -15.39 -5.34
N LYS A 6 -2.28 -15.87 -4.98
CA LYS A 6 -2.10 -17.09 -4.16
C LYS A 6 -1.49 -16.73 -2.81
N LYS A 7 -1.88 -17.46 -1.77
CA LYS A 7 -1.41 -17.25 -0.39
C LYS A 7 -0.82 -18.54 0.16
N TYR A 8 0.31 -18.44 0.84
CA TYR A 8 1.03 -19.57 1.45
C TYR A 8 1.48 -19.17 2.85
N SER A 9 1.12 -19.93 3.87
CA SER A 9 1.43 -19.60 5.27
C SER A 9 2.24 -20.71 5.94
N ASN A 10 3.17 -20.33 6.82
CA ASN A 10 3.86 -21.25 7.73
C ASN A 10 3.28 -21.23 9.16
N GLY A 11 2.27 -20.39 9.43
CA GLY A 11 1.72 -20.13 10.76
C GLY A 11 2.08 -18.74 11.27
N GLU A 12 3.32 -18.30 11.10
CA GLU A 12 3.81 -16.99 11.56
C GLU A 12 3.69 -15.90 10.48
N VAL A 13 4.06 -16.22 9.23
CA VAL A 13 4.02 -15.32 8.09
C VAL A 13 3.19 -15.90 6.96
N THR A 14 2.39 -15.05 6.32
CA THR A 14 1.70 -15.39 5.07
C THR A 14 2.35 -14.68 3.89
N ILE A 15 2.84 -15.48 2.94
CA ILE A 15 3.37 -15.07 1.65
C ILE A 15 2.21 -14.89 0.67
N VAL A 16 2.16 -13.74 0.00
CA VAL A 16 1.21 -13.41 -1.06
C VAL A 16 1.95 -13.33 -2.38
N TRP A 17 1.48 -14.08 -3.38
CA TRP A 17 2.06 -14.11 -4.71
C TRP A 17 1.06 -13.68 -5.78
N LYS A 18 1.43 -12.68 -6.57
CA LYS A 18 0.67 -12.10 -7.68
C LYS A 18 1.47 -12.21 -8.98
N PRO A 19 1.35 -13.33 -9.73
CA PRO A 19 2.09 -13.53 -10.98
C PRO A 19 1.88 -12.43 -12.02
N GLY A 20 0.69 -11.81 -12.08
CA GLY A 20 0.38 -10.74 -13.03
C GLY A 20 1.20 -9.46 -12.84
N VAL A 21 1.83 -9.27 -11.68
CA VAL A 21 2.67 -8.10 -11.37
C VAL A 21 4.16 -8.40 -11.62
N CYS A 22 4.53 -9.67 -11.83
CA CYS A 22 5.92 -10.10 -11.89
C CYS A 22 6.65 -9.59 -13.14
N ILE A 23 7.78 -8.91 -12.94
CA ILE A 23 8.68 -8.48 -14.02
C ILE A 23 9.77 -9.52 -14.35
N HIS A 24 9.68 -10.73 -13.78
CA HIS A 24 10.59 -11.86 -14.03
C HIS A 24 12.09 -11.55 -13.80
N SER A 25 12.41 -10.71 -12.82
CA SER A 25 13.77 -10.35 -12.44
C SER A 25 14.64 -11.53 -11.92
N LYS A 26 14.01 -12.64 -11.51
CA LYS A 26 14.64 -13.87 -10.96
C LYS A 26 15.28 -13.74 -9.57
N ILE A 27 15.60 -12.52 -9.12
CA ILE A 27 16.18 -12.26 -7.79
C ILE A 27 15.39 -12.93 -6.67
N CYS A 28 14.06 -12.89 -6.76
CA CYS A 28 13.17 -13.37 -5.72
C CYS A 28 13.26 -14.86 -5.39
N TRP A 29 13.76 -15.71 -6.30
CA TRP A 29 13.87 -17.15 -6.04
C TRP A 29 15.31 -17.67 -6.03
N GLN A 30 16.25 -16.91 -6.60
CA GLN A 30 17.66 -17.29 -6.62
C GLN A 30 18.31 -17.27 -5.22
N GLY A 31 17.82 -16.43 -4.31
CA GLY A 31 18.39 -16.28 -2.96
C GLY A 31 17.86 -17.28 -1.91
N LEU A 32 16.71 -17.92 -2.16
CA LEU A 32 16.09 -18.86 -1.22
C LEU A 32 15.30 -19.94 -1.96
N ALA A 33 16.00 -20.75 -2.75
CA ALA A 33 15.40 -21.76 -3.64
C ALA A 33 14.64 -22.87 -2.89
N GLU A 34 14.97 -23.11 -1.63
CA GLU A 34 14.26 -24.03 -0.74
C GLU A 34 12.80 -23.61 -0.48
N VAL A 35 12.52 -22.31 -0.46
CA VAL A 35 11.16 -21.75 -0.31
C VAL A 35 10.54 -21.41 -1.64
N PHE A 36 11.30 -20.78 -2.55
CA PHE A 36 10.79 -20.30 -3.84
C PHE A 36 11.43 -21.09 -4.98
N ASN A 37 10.72 -22.09 -5.51
CA ASN A 37 11.26 -22.94 -6.56
C ASN A 37 10.38 -22.96 -7.83
N PRO A 38 10.85 -22.38 -8.95
CA PRO A 38 10.22 -22.49 -10.26
C PRO A 38 9.93 -23.86 -10.80
N ALA A 39 10.82 -24.81 -10.53
CA ALA A 39 10.73 -26.13 -11.09
C ALA A 39 9.71 -27.02 -10.35
N GLU A 40 9.29 -26.62 -9.15
CA GLU A 40 8.47 -27.46 -8.28
C GLU A 40 7.01 -26.98 -8.19
N ARG A 41 6.12 -27.91 -7.86
CA ARG A 41 4.73 -27.62 -7.52
C ARG A 41 4.40 -28.24 -6.16
N PRO A 42 3.99 -27.45 -5.16
CA PRO A 42 3.84 -25.99 -5.19
C PRO A 42 5.19 -25.26 -5.29
N TRP A 43 5.22 -24.15 -6.06
CA TRP A 43 6.41 -23.30 -6.20
C TRP A 43 6.86 -22.75 -4.83
N ILE A 44 5.91 -22.36 -3.98
CA ILE A 44 6.18 -21.73 -2.69
C ILE A 44 6.01 -22.77 -1.58
N LYS A 45 7.08 -23.04 -0.82
CA LYS A 45 7.12 -23.92 0.34
C LYS A 45 7.43 -23.09 1.61
N PRO A 46 6.43 -22.47 2.26
CA PRO A 46 6.67 -21.50 3.33
C PRO A 46 7.28 -22.12 4.60
N LYS A 47 7.24 -23.46 4.75
CA LYS A 47 7.80 -24.19 5.89
C LYS A 47 9.27 -24.60 5.70
N ALA A 48 9.88 -24.27 4.56
CA ALA A 48 11.24 -24.72 4.23
C ALA A 48 12.36 -23.87 4.85
N ALA A 49 12.05 -22.65 5.30
CA ALA A 49 13.01 -21.72 5.92
C ALA A 49 12.36 -20.94 7.07
N THR A 50 13.15 -20.15 7.79
CA THR A 50 12.64 -19.29 8.87
C THR A 50 11.84 -18.10 8.34
N THR A 51 10.96 -17.56 9.17
CA THR A 51 10.14 -16.38 8.86
C THR A 51 11.00 -15.18 8.45
N ASP A 52 12.11 -14.92 9.14
CA ASP A 52 13.05 -13.84 8.80
C ASP A 52 13.70 -14.00 7.42
N GLN A 53 14.14 -15.22 7.08
CA GLN A 53 14.75 -15.50 5.78
C GLN A 53 13.75 -15.30 4.64
N ILE A 54 12.52 -15.74 4.83
CA ILE A 54 11.42 -15.56 3.87
C ILE A 54 11.15 -14.07 3.65
N ILE A 55 11.04 -13.28 4.72
CA ILE A 55 10.81 -11.84 4.67
C ILE A 55 11.94 -11.12 3.95
N ALA A 56 13.19 -11.42 4.33
CA ALA A 56 14.37 -10.82 3.72
C ALA A 56 14.41 -11.08 2.21
N GLN A 57 14.05 -12.29 1.79
CA GLN A 57 14.00 -12.67 0.37
C GLN A 57 12.86 -11.97 -0.38
N ILE A 58 11.66 -11.88 0.21
CA ILE A 58 10.51 -11.20 -0.41
C ILE A 58 10.80 -9.72 -0.65
N LYS A 59 11.50 -9.06 0.28
CA LYS A 59 11.91 -7.64 0.15
C LYS A 59 12.81 -7.38 -1.07
N GLN A 60 13.45 -8.41 -1.62
CA GLN A 60 14.25 -8.31 -2.84
C GLN A 60 13.42 -8.35 -4.14
N CYS A 61 12.08 -8.49 -4.06
CA CYS A 61 11.22 -8.50 -5.24
C CYS A 61 10.96 -7.06 -5.75
N PRO A 62 11.58 -6.61 -6.86
CA PRO A 62 11.44 -5.22 -7.33
C PRO A 62 10.01 -4.90 -7.80
N SER A 63 9.29 -5.91 -8.30
CA SER A 63 7.91 -5.75 -8.77
C SER A 63 6.84 -5.76 -7.67
N GLY A 64 7.16 -6.22 -6.45
CA GLY A 64 6.13 -6.49 -5.43
C GLY A 64 5.19 -7.66 -5.78
N ALA A 65 5.57 -8.51 -6.74
CA ALA A 65 4.84 -9.72 -7.09
C ALA A 65 4.87 -10.77 -5.96
N LEU A 66 5.86 -10.69 -5.07
CA LEU A 66 5.84 -11.32 -3.77
C LEU A 66 5.70 -10.24 -2.71
N SER A 67 4.80 -10.46 -1.74
CA SER A 67 4.62 -9.64 -0.55
C SER A 67 4.30 -10.54 0.64
N TYR A 68 4.31 -10.01 1.86
CA TYR A 68 3.97 -10.78 3.05
C TYR A 68 3.18 -9.95 4.07
N TYR A 69 2.56 -10.64 5.02
CA TYR A 69 2.08 -10.08 6.28
C TYR A 69 2.32 -11.10 7.40
N LEU A 70 2.58 -10.60 8.61
CA LEU A 70 2.71 -11.44 9.81
C LEU A 70 1.30 -11.76 10.33
N ASN A 71 1.09 -13.00 10.76
CA ASN A 71 -0.23 -13.48 11.20
C ASN A 71 -0.51 -13.13 12.67
N ASP A 72 0.52 -12.95 13.48
CA ASP A 72 0.41 -12.61 14.92
C ASP A 72 0.38 -11.09 15.17
N GLN A 73 0.83 -10.30 14.18
CA GLN A 73 0.61 -8.86 14.17
C GLN A 73 -0.76 -8.57 13.57
N ALA A 74 -1.79 -8.57 14.43
CA ALA A 74 -3.03 -7.90 14.12
C ALA A 74 -2.71 -6.44 13.80
N GLU A 75 -2.77 -6.07 12.52
CA GLU A 75 -2.69 -4.70 12.00
C GLU A 75 -1.82 -3.76 12.87
N GLU A 76 -0.51 -3.98 12.94
CA GLU A 76 0.39 -2.91 13.36
C GLU A 76 0.37 -1.86 12.26
N SER A 77 -0.59 -0.95 12.37
CA SER A 77 -0.60 0.34 11.70
C SER A 77 0.75 0.98 11.97
N GLN A 78 1.63 1.00 10.96
CA GLN A 78 2.87 1.77 11.04
C GLN A 78 2.53 3.18 11.49
N GLU A 79 2.93 3.54 12.71
CA GLU A 79 3.07 4.93 13.14
C GLU A 79 4.18 5.55 12.30
N CYS A 80 3.79 6.06 11.14
CA CYS A 80 4.61 6.91 10.33
C CYS A 80 4.63 8.30 10.98
N HIS A 81 5.67 8.57 11.77
CA HIS A 81 6.09 9.93 12.15
C HIS A 81 6.65 10.70 10.94
N ALA A 82 6.04 10.59 9.76
CA ALA A 82 6.30 11.50 8.67
C ALA A 82 5.47 12.75 8.94
N GLU A 83 6.14 13.87 9.19
CA GLU A 83 5.49 15.18 9.26
C GLU A 83 4.60 15.36 8.04
N SER A 84 3.31 15.63 8.25
CA SER A 84 2.40 15.87 7.14
C SER A 84 2.62 17.29 6.62
N ILE A 85 2.94 17.40 5.33
CA ILE A 85 3.10 18.71 4.68
C ILE A 85 1.72 19.17 4.20
N VAL A 86 1.34 20.39 4.54
CA VAL A 86 0.11 21.04 4.05
C VAL A 86 0.49 22.19 3.12
N GLU A 87 0.07 22.11 1.86
CA GLU A 87 0.32 23.12 0.84
C GLU A 87 -0.99 23.74 0.35
N ALA A 88 -1.06 25.07 0.33
CA ALA A 88 -2.19 25.79 -0.23
C ALA A 88 -1.88 26.16 -1.69
N ILE A 89 -2.56 25.51 -2.63
CA ILE A 89 -2.42 25.81 -4.06
C ILE A 89 -3.17 27.10 -4.38
N SER A 90 -2.51 28.05 -5.06
CA SER A 90 -3.13 29.29 -5.54
C SER A 90 -4.42 29.00 -6.30
N ASN A 91 -5.51 29.68 -5.95
CA ASN A 91 -6.84 29.48 -6.56
C ASN A 91 -7.36 28.03 -6.46
N GLY A 92 -6.79 27.22 -5.56
CA GLY A 92 -6.97 25.78 -5.53
C GLY A 92 -7.12 25.18 -4.12
N PRO A 93 -7.08 23.84 -4.02
CA PRO A 93 -7.30 23.11 -2.78
C PRO A 93 -6.13 23.21 -1.80
N LEU A 94 -6.35 22.69 -0.59
CA LEU A 94 -5.26 22.34 0.35
C LEU A 94 -4.79 20.93 0.01
N LEU A 95 -3.53 20.77 -0.38
CA LEU A 95 -2.90 19.47 -0.57
C LEU A 95 -2.24 19.05 0.73
N VAL A 96 -2.60 17.87 1.24
CA VAL A 96 -1.95 17.27 2.40
C VAL A 96 -1.19 16.04 1.94
N TYR A 97 0.12 16.06 2.12
CA TYR A 97 1.05 15.00 1.78
C TYR A 97 1.37 14.18 3.02
N GLY A 98 1.20 12.86 2.93
CA GLY A 98 1.53 11.93 4.00
C GLY A 98 0.43 10.91 4.26
N ASN A 99 0.53 10.26 5.41
CA ASN A 99 -0.51 9.37 5.91
C ASN A 99 -1.30 10.14 6.96
N LEU A 100 -2.62 10.21 6.79
CA LEU A 100 -3.49 10.99 7.66
C LEU A 100 -4.80 10.27 7.95
N ILE A 101 -5.34 10.49 9.14
CA ILE A 101 -6.66 10.03 9.54
C ILE A 101 -7.61 11.21 9.41
N VAL A 102 -8.61 11.08 8.53
CA VAL A 102 -9.70 12.05 8.40
C VAL A 102 -10.84 11.58 9.28
N LYS A 103 -11.19 12.37 10.29
CA LYS A 103 -12.37 12.15 11.12
C LYS A 103 -13.51 13.04 10.62
N ASP A 104 -14.66 12.44 10.36
CA ASP A 104 -15.86 13.20 9.99
C ASP A 104 -16.64 13.70 11.22
N LYS A 105 -17.74 14.43 10.98
CA LYS A 105 -18.60 14.97 12.04
C LYS A 105 -19.30 13.89 12.88
N ASP A 106 -19.47 12.69 12.34
CA ASP A 106 -20.14 11.56 12.99
C ASP A 106 -19.11 10.68 13.73
N GLY A 107 -17.82 11.01 13.61
CA GLY A 107 -16.72 10.32 14.25
C GLY A 107 -16.12 9.18 13.43
N ASN A 108 -16.56 8.97 12.19
CA ASN A 108 -15.99 7.94 11.33
C ASN A 108 -14.58 8.34 10.89
N GLU A 109 -13.66 7.40 10.97
CA GLU A 109 -12.27 7.59 10.61
C GLU A 109 -11.98 6.97 9.24
N THR A 110 -11.38 7.77 8.35
CA THR A 110 -10.89 7.31 7.05
C THR A 110 -9.39 7.50 6.97
N ARG A 111 -8.64 6.42 6.76
CA ARG A 111 -7.21 6.49 6.48
C ARG A 111 -6.98 6.93 5.03
N LYS A 112 -6.18 7.98 4.84
CA LYS A 112 -5.67 8.40 3.53
C LYS A 112 -4.15 8.24 3.52
N ASN A 113 -3.65 7.73 2.40
CA ASN A 113 -2.22 7.56 2.17
C ASN A 113 -1.86 8.39 0.92
N LYS A 114 -0.67 9.01 0.90
CA LYS A 114 -0.15 9.87 -0.18
C LYS A 114 -0.69 11.32 -0.15
N VAL A 115 -1.34 11.79 -1.21
CA VAL A 115 -1.78 13.17 -1.36
C VAL A 115 -3.30 13.22 -1.26
N THR A 116 -3.81 14.04 -0.35
CA THR A 116 -5.25 14.29 -0.21
C THR A 116 -5.53 15.75 -0.48
N ALA A 117 -6.45 16.03 -1.40
CA ALA A 117 -6.88 17.39 -1.73
C ALA A 117 -8.16 17.75 -0.96
N PHE A 118 -8.07 18.70 -0.03
CA PHE A 118 -9.20 19.23 0.71
C PHE A 118 -9.74 20.51 0.05
N CYS A 119 -11.06 20.63 0.05
CA CYS A 119 -11.74 21.78 -0.51
C CYS A 119 -11.45 23.04 0.30
N ARG A 120 -10.82 24.03 -0.35
CA ARG A 120 -10.61 25.37 0.20
C ARG A 120 -11.64 26.41 -0.29
N CYS A 121 -12.25 26.16 -1.45
CA CYS A 121 -13.16 27.10 -2.12
C CYS A 121 -14.61 27.13 -1.57
N GLY A 122 -14.97 26.23 -0.66
CA GLY A 122 -16.34 26.11 -0.12
C GLY A 122 -17.41 25.50 -1.05
N ALA A 123 -17.16 25.39 -2.35
CA ALA A 123 -18.17 25.00 -3.34
C ALA A 123 -18.20 23.50 -3.72
N SER A 124 -17.25 22.68 -3.23
CA SER A 124 -17.21 21.24 -3.57
C SER A 124 -18.50 20.51 -3.18
N ALA A 125 -18.99 19.61 -4.04
CA ALA A 125 -20.09 18.70 -3.74
C ALA A 125 -19.63 17.46 -2.94
N ASN A 126 -18.33 17.20 -2.88
CA ASN A 126 -17.72 16.05 -2.19
C ASN A 126 -16.95 16.48 -0.92
N LYS A 127 -17.53 17.37 -0.11
CA LYS A 127 -16.86 17.87 1.10
C LYS A 127 -16.53 16.71 2.06
N PRO A 128 -15.36 16.77 2.74
CA PRO A 128 -14.40 17.87 2.80
C PRO A 128 -13.39 17.92 1.63
N TYR A 129 -13.51 17.03 0.65
CA TYR A 129 -12.56 16.87 -0.44
C TYR A 129 -12.79 17.84 -1.59
N CYS A 130 -11.72 18.12 -2.34
CA CYS A 130 -11.81 18.88 -3.58
C CYS A 130 -12.35 18.00 -4.72
N ASP A 131 -13.27 18.54 -5.52
CA ASP A 131 -13.87 17.90 -6.71
C ASP A 131 -13.60 18.70 -8.00
N GLY A 132 -12.73 19.70 -7.94
CA GLY A 132 -12.43 20.60 -9.07
C GLY A 132 -13.40 21.77 -9.24
N THR A 133 -14.43 21.92 -8.41
CA THR A 133 -15.40 23.03 -8.54
C THR A 133 -14.75 24.42 -8.44
N HIS A 134 -13.62 24.55 -7.74
CA HIS A 134 -12.86 25.80 -7.62
C HIS A 134 -12.50 26.43 -8.98
N THR A 135 -12.19 25.62 -9.99
CA THR A 135 -11.89 26.11 -11.35
C THR A 135 -13.14 26.69 -12.01
N LYS A 136 -14.31 26.05 -11.81
CA LYS A 136 -15.57 26.46 -12.44
C LYS A 136 -16.11 27.76 -11.87
N ILE A 137 -15.91 27.99 -10.57
CA ILE A 137 -16.38 29.20 -9.89
C ILE A 137 -15.37 30.34 -9.89
N GLY A 138 -14.18 30.15 -10.47
CA GLY A 138 -13.13 31.17 -10.47
C GLY A 138 -12.62 31.53 -9.07
N PHE A 139 -12.49 30.54 -8.19
CA PHE A 139 -12.02 30.77 -6.82
C PHE A 139 -10.65 31.48 -6.83
N THR A 140 -10.52 32.55 -6.05
CA THR A 140 -9.28 33.33 -5.95
C THR A 140 -8.83 33.43 -4.50
N SER A 141 -7.62 32.95 -4.19
CA SER A 141 -7.02 32.98 -2.85
C SER A 141 -5.54 32.64 -2.84
#